data_AF-S0EXP5-F1
#
_entry.id   AF-S0EXP5-F1
#
_cell.length_a   1.000
_cell.length_b   1.000
_cell.length_c   1.000
_cell.angle_alpha   90.00
_cell.angle_beta   90.00
_cell.angle_gamma   90.00
#
_symmetry.space_group_name_H-M   'P 1'
#
loop_
_entity.id
_entity.type
_entity.pdbx_description
1 polymer ?
#
loop_
_entity_poly.entity_id
_entity_poly.type
_entity_poly.pdbx_seq_one_letter_code
_entity_poly.pdbx_strand_id
1 'polypeptide(L)'
;MQTPRKKGTSKSSKGGGGRPTGGHTSSGGTHKPAPETTKEEGIKVEGVVTEVLPNAMFRVEIPVGDQKRYILAYISGRMRRNEIRILPGDRVLVELSPYDLERGRITHRWK
;
A
#
# COMPACT_ATOMS: atom_id res chain seq x y z
N MET A 1 4.25 58.25 43.65
CA MET A 1 3.20 59.01 44.35
C MET A 1 2.12 59.33 43.31
N GLN A 2 1.04 58.53 43.24
CA GLN A 2 -0.34 58.91 43.63
C GLN A 2 -0.74 60.29 43.07
N THR A 3 -1.84 60.46 42.33
CA THR A 3 -3.19 59.94 42.62
C THR A 3 -4.12 60.11 41.39
N PRO A 4 -5.29 59.46 41.38
CA PRO A 4 -6.12 59.11 40.21
C PRO A 4 -7.35 60.01 40.04
N ARG A 5 -8.17 59.77 39.00
CA ARG A 5 -9.64 59.84 39.12
C ARG A 5 -10.39 59.23 37.92
N LYS A 6 -11.23 58.24 38.25
CA LYS A 6 -12.34 57.69 37.45
C LYS A 6 -13.47 58.72 37.29
N LYS A 7 -14.22 58.61 36.18
CA LYS A 7 -15.67 58.27 36.09
C LYS A 7 -16.04 58.27 34.59
N GLY A 8 -16.67 57.23 34.05
CA GLY A 8 -18.14 57.05 34.03
C GLY A 8 -18.74 58.06 33.04
N THR A 9 -19.54 57.77 32.03
CA THR A 9 -20.56 56.75 31.77
C THR A 9 -20.97 56.95 30.30
N SER A 10 -21.27 55.92 29.52
CA SER A 10 -22.65 55.76 29.04
C SER A 10 -22.89 54.36 28.47
N LYS A 11 -24.00 53.78 28.92
CA LYS A 11 -24.67 52.58 28.40
C LYS A 11 -25.45 52.90 27.13
N SER A 12 -25.79 51.82 26.41
CA SER A 12 -27.01 51.63 25.60
C SER A 12 -27.03 52.33 24.24
N SER A 13 -27.54 51.76 23.14
CA SER A 13 -28.42 50.60 22.94
C SER A 13 -28.72 50.43 21.44
N LYS A 14 -29.35 49.29 21.11
CA LYS A 14 -30.05 48.91 19.86
C LYS A 14 -29.14 48.40 18.74
N GLY A 15 -29.37 47.25 18.12
CA GLY A 15 -30.50 46.32 18.17
C GLY A 15 -30.83 45.83 16.76
N GLY A 16 -30.95 44.51 16.58
CA GLY A 16 -31.57 43.82 15.42
C GLY A 16 -30.83 43.95 14.07
N GLY A 17 -30.74 42.96 13.18
CA GLY A 17 -31.41 41.66 13.07
C GLY A 17 -31.51 41.30 11.57
N GLY A 18 -31.07 40.09 11.20
CA GLY A 18 -31.34 39.42 9.92
C GLY A 18 -30.43 39.81 8.74
N ARG A 19 -30.01 38.94 7.82
CA ARG A 19 -30.36 37.54 7.50
C ARG A 19 -29.16 36.91 6.73
N PRO A 20 -29.07 35.58 6.67
CA PRO A 20 -27.85 34.82 6.35
C PRO A 20 -27.59 34.71 4.84
N THR A 21 -26.33 34.78 4.43
CA THR A 21 -25.89 34.29 3.12
C THR A 21 -25.27 32.91 3.31
N GLY A 22 -26.01 31.88 2.91
CA GLY A 22 -25.48 30.54 2.71
C GLY A 22 -24.38 30.55 1.64
N GLY A 23 -23.44 29.61 1.77
CA GLY A 23 -22.32 29.49 0.84
C GLY A 23 -21.38 28.34 1.19
N HIS A 24 -21.98 27.15 1.30
CA HIS A 24 -21.44 25.79 1.15
C HIS A 24 -20.01 25.67 0.58
N THR A 25 -19.18 24.92 1.33
CA THR A 25 -18.13 23.97 0.87
C THR A 25 -16.92 24.57 0.11
N SER A 26 -15.67 24.27 0.44
CA SER A 26 -15.12 22.90 0.41
C SER A 26 -13.69 22.87 0.97
N SER A 27 -13.39 21.72 1.55
CA SER A 27 -12.11 21.20 1.99
C SER A 27 -10.96 21.35 0.99
N GLY A 28 -9.86 21.95 1.44
CA GLY A 28 -8.55 21.88 0.77
C GLY A 28 -7.61 20.90 1.47
N GLY A 29 -8.08 19.68 1.75
CA GLY A 29 -7.18 18.58 2.09
C GLY A 29 -6.40 18.21 0.84
N THR A 30 -5.07 18.31 0.91
CA THR A 30 -4.18 17.85 -0.16
C THR A 30 -4.20 16.32 -0.21
N HIS A 31 -5.29 15.73 -0.69
CA HIS A 31 -5.26 14.37 -1.19
C HIS A 31 -4.52 14.42 -2.53
N LYS A 32 -3.21 14.16 -2.45
CA LYS A 32 -2.45 13.61 -3.57
C LYS A 32 -3.28 12.47 -4.16
N PRO A 33 -3.72 12.52 -5.43
CA PRO A 33 -4.27 11.32 -6.05
C PRO A 33 -3.12 10.31 -6.12
N ALA A 34 -3.21 9.27 -5.28
CA ALA A 34 -2.41 8.07 -5.46
C ALA A 34 -2.74 7.51 -6.85
N PRO A 35 -1.75 7.07 -7.63
CA PRO A 35 -2.03 6.52 -8.94
C PRO A 35 -2.94 5.31 -8.79
N GLU A 36 -4.03 5.37 -9.54
CA GLU A 36 -5.01 4.32 -9.76
C GLU A 36 -4.26 3.05 -10.14
N THR A 37 -4.16 2.12 -9.21
CA THR A 37 -3.48 0.84 -9.42
C THR A 37 -4.47 -0.06 -10.14
N THR A 38 -4.45 0.01 -11.47
CA THR A 38 -4.88 -1.11 -12.30
C THR A 38 -4.15 -2.34 -11.76
N LYS A 39 -4.92 -3.24 -11.16
CA LYS A 39 -4.43 -4.55 -10.72
C LYS A 39 -3.99 -5.28 -11.97
N GLU A 40 -2.73 -5.12 -12.33
CA GLU A 40 -2.13 -5.89 -13.40
C GLU A 40 -2.23 -7.35 -12.97
N GLU A 41 -3.08 -8.09 -13.65
CA GLU A 41 -3.30 -9.51 -13.41
C GLU A 41 -1.99 -10.23 -13.75
N GLY A 42 -1.16 -10.44 -12.73
CA GLY A 42 0.11 -11.14 -12.86
C GLY A 42 -0.09 -12.56 -13.39
N ILE A 43 0.83 -13.00 -14.24
CA ILE A 43 0.81 -14.33 -14.82
C ILE A 43 1.18 -15.33 -13.73
N LYS A 44 0.30 -16.30 -13.48
CA LYS A 44 0.52 -17.37 -12.51
C LYS A 44 1.23 -18.52 -13.19
N VAL A 45 2.40 -18.88 -12.69
CA VAL A 45 3.24 -19.94 -13.23
C VAL A 45 3.61 -20.90 -12.10
N GLU A 46 3.60 -22.19 -12.43
CA GLU A 46 4.06 -23.24 -11.54
C GLU A 46 5.58 -23.41 -11.67
N GLY A 47 6.27 -23.53 -10.54
CA GLY A 47 7.72 -23.71 -10.54
C GLY A 47 8.19 -24.60 -9.40
N VAL A 48 9.43 -25.06 -9.51
CA VAL A 48 10.09 -25.88 -8.50
C VAL A 48 11.22 -25.08 -7.87
N VAL A 49 11.25 -25.01 -6.54
CA VAL A 49 12.30 -24.31 -5.82
C VAL A 49 13.59 -25.11 -5.92
N THR A 50 14.66 -24.52 -6.44
CA THR A 50 15.96 -25.17 -6.57
C THR A 50 16.87 -24.83 -5.38
N GLU A 51 16.91 -23.56 -5.00
CA GLU A 51 17.84 -23.05 -3.99
C GLU A 51 17.17 -21.99 -3.10
N VAL A 52 17.64 -21.91 -1.86
CA VAL A 52 17.21 -20.93 -0.85
C VAL A 52 18.32 -19.92 -0.61
N LEU A 53 18.04 -18.62 -0.76
CA LEU A 53 19.01 -17.55 -0.56
C LEU A 53 18.77 -16.84 0.79
N PRO A 54 19.83 -16.31 1.44
CA PRO A 54 19.76 -15.74 2.79
C PRO A 54 18.86 -14.50 2.97
N ASN A 55 18.38 -13.89 1.88
CA ASN A 55 17.51 -12.69 1.92
C ASN A 55 16.00 -13.02 1.83
N ALA A 56 15.58 -14.22 2.23
CA ALA A 56 14.23 -14.74 1.98
C ALA A 56 13.84 -14.68 0.49
N MET A 57 14.85 -14.82 -0.36
CA MET A 57 14.72 -14.99 -1.80
C MET A 57 14.87 -16.47 -2.10
N PHE A 58 14.13 -16.94 -3.08
CA PHE A 58 14.09 -18.33 -3.49
C PHE A 58 14.38 -18.37 -4.97
N ARG A 59 15.28 -19.26 -5.36
CA ARG A 59 15.53 -19.55 -6.77
C ARG A 59 14.52 -20.59 -7.21
N VAL A 60 13.64 -20.20 -8.12
CA VAL A 60 12.58 -21.07 -8.63
C VAL A 60 12.86 -21.36 -10.10
N GLU A 61 12.90 -22.64 -10.46
CA GLU A 61 12.89 -23.09 -11.84
C GLU A 61 11.44 -23.06 -12.34
N ILE A 62 11.17 -22.23 -13.35
CA ILE A 62 9.90 -22.18 -14.05
C ILE A 62 10.07 -22.72 -15.48
N PRO A 63 9.14 -23.56 -15.96
CA PRO A 63 9.05 -23.90 -17.38
C PRO A 63 8.28 -22.78 -18.11
N VAL A 64 8.95 -22.11 -19.05
CA VAL A 64 8.33 -21.10 -19.92
C VAL A 64 8.44 -21.61 -21.37
N GLY A 65 7.37 -22.25 -21.85
CA GLY A 65 7.39 -22.97 -23.12
C GLY A 65 8.36 -24.16 -23.07
N ASP A 66 9.25 -24.26 -24.06
CA ASP A 66 10.25 -25.33 -24.17
C ASP A 66 11.54 -25.06 -23.37
N GLN A 67 11.64 -23.93 -22.67
CA GLN A 67 12.84 -23.52 -21.93
C GLN A 67 12.60 -23.50 -20.43
N LYS A 68 13.63 -23.85 -19.67
CA LYS A 68 13.68 -23.73 -18.21
C LYS A 68 14.40 -22.44 -17.85
N ARG A 69 13.77 -21.58 -17.06
CA ARG A 69 14.38 -20.34 -16.54
C ARG A 69 14.38 -20.34 -15.03
N TYR A 70 15.47 -19.82 -14.46
CA TYR A 70 15.57 -19.56 -13.03
C TYR A 70 15.15 -18.13 -12.74
N ILE A 71 14.23 -17.96 -11.81
CA ILE A 71 13.74 -16.65 -11.36
C ILE A 71 14.05 -16.46 -9.88
N LEU A 72 14.17 -15.20 -9.49
CA LEU A 72 14.29 -14.81 -8.08
C LEU A 72 12.89 -14.45 -7.58
N ALA A 73 12.35 -15.29 -6.70
CA ALA A 73 11.04 -15.08 -6.13
C ALA A 73 11.13 -14.78 -4.63
N TYR A 74 10.25 -13.89 -4.15
CA TYR A 74 10.09 -13.62 -2.74
C TYR A 74 8.72 -14.08 -2.26
N ILE A 75 8.64 -14.44 -0.98
CA ILE A 75 7.38 -14.86 -0.35
C ILE A 75 6.42 -13.68 -0.20
N SER A 76 5.15 -13.92 -0.52
CA SER A 76 4.09 -12.96 -0.20
C SER A 76 3.96 -12.76 1.31
N GLY A 77 3.49 -11.58 1.73
CA GLY A 77 3.25 -11.29 3.15
C GLY A 77 2.28 -12.27 3.83
N ARG A 78 1.33 -12.82 3.06
CA ARG A 78 0.43 -13.88 3.55
C ARG A 78 1.20 -15.13 3.97
N MET A 79 2.13 -15.60 3.15
CA MET A 79 2.98 -16.75 3.50
C MET A 79 3.84 -16.51 4.73
N ARG A 80 4.38 -15.29 4.89
CA ARG A 80 5.14 -14.89 6.09
C ARG A 80 4.28 -15.02 7.35
N ARG A 81 3.03 -14.58 7.31
CA ARG A 81 2.10 -14.66 8.45
C ARG A 81 1.69 -16.09 8.79
N ASN A 82 1.61 -16.96 7.79
CA ASN A 82 1.28 -18.38 7.95
C ASN A 82 2.50 -19.26 8.27
N GLU A 83 3.68 -18.65 8.51
CA GLU A 83 4.93 -19.35 8.83
C GLU A 83 5.30 -20.46 7.83
N ILE A 84 4.92 -20.29 6.56
CA ILE A 84 5.18 -21.27 5.51
C ILE A 84 6.68 -21.28 5.23
N ARG A 85 7.34 -22.38 5.59
CA ARG A 85 8.74 -22.66 5.24
C ARG A 85 8.78 -23.30 3.86
N ILE A 86 9.62 -22.77 2.99
CA ILE A 86 9.86 -23.31 1.65
C ILE A 86 11.22 -23.99 1.68
N LEU A 87 11.25 -25.25 1.25
CA LEU A 87 12.45 -26.05 1.12
C LEU A 87 12.82 -26.21 -0.37
N PRO A 88 14.09 -26.47 -0.69
CA PRO A 88 14.47 -26.84 -2.06
C PRO A 88 13.78 -28.17 -2.42
N GLY A 89 13.24 -28.23 -3.64
CA GLY A 89 12.41 -29.33 -4.15
C GLY A 89 10.90 -29.10 -4.03
N ASP A 90 10.46 -28.06 -3.32
CA ASP A 90 9.03 -27.75 -3.21
C ASP A 90 8.45 -27.16 -4.49
N ARG A 91 7.22 -27.58 -4.81
CA ARG A 91 6.42 -27.00 -5.88
C ARG A 91 5.67 -25.77 -5.37
N VAL A 92 5.85 -24.64 -6.05
CA VAL A 92 5.29 -23.36 -5.65
C VAL A 92 4.61 -22.66 -6.81
N LEU A 93 3.58 -21.89 -6.50
CA LEU A 93 2.92 -21.01 -7.44
C LEU A 93 3.54 -19.63 -7.34
N VAL A 94 4.14 -19.20 -8.45
CA VAL A 94 4.77 -17.90 -8.58
C VAL A 94 3.91 -17.02 -9.48
N GLU A 95 3.65 -15.81 -9.01
CA GLU A 95 2.99 -14.78 -9.78
C GLU A 95 4.08 -13.84 -10.34
N LEU A 96 4.16 -13.77 -11.67
CA LEU A 96 5.08 -12.94 -12.41
C LEU A 96 4.36 -11.70 -12.93
N SER A 97 5.02 -10.56 -12.88
CA SER A 97 4.53 -9.40 -13.61
C SER A 97 4.75 -9.61 -15.10
N PRO A 98 3.79 -9.27 -15.98
CA PRO A 98 3.92 -9.44 -17.43
C PRO A 98 5.10 -8.66 -18.03
N TYR A 99 5.62 -7.66 -17.31
CA TYR A 99 6.78 -6.86 -17.72
C TYR A 99 8.13 -7.44 -17.23
N ASP A 100 8.12 -8.21 -16.15
CA ASP A 100 9.33 -8.72 -15.48
C ASP A 100 9.21 -10.22 -15.20
N LEU A 101 9.78 -11.03 -16.10
CA LEU A 101 9.79 -12.49 -16.01
C LEU A 101 10.93 -13.03 -15.12
N GLU A 102 11.83 -12.17 -14.63
CA GLU A 102 12.99 -12.58 -13.80
C GLU A 102 12.70 -12.54 -12.31
N ARG A 103 11.66 -11.79 -11.91
CA ARG A 103 11.27 -11.60 -10.52
C ARG A 103 9.83 -12.03 -10.33
N GLY A 104 9.59 -12.81 -9.29
CA GLY A 104 8.27 -13.35 -9.00
C GLY A 104 7.85 -13.21 -7.55
N ARG A 105 6.55 -13.33 -7.32
CA ARG A 105 5.96 -13.37 -5.99
C ARG A 105 5.37 -14.75 -5.72
N ILE A 106 5.86 -15.42 -4.68
CA ILE A 106 5.32 -16.72 -4.28
C ILE A 106 4.00 -16.50 -3.54
N THR A 107 2.91 -17.01 -4.10
CA THR A 107 1.55 -16.87 -3.56
C THR A 107 1.07 -18.16 -2.90
N HIS A 108 1.45 -19.32 -3.45
CA HIS A 108 1.01 -20.62 -2.98
C HIS A 108 2.12 -21.67 -3.02
N ARG A 109 2.02 -22.71 -2.19
CA ARG A 109 2.86 -23.91 -2.20
C ARG A 109 1.95 -25.12 -2.27
N TRP A 110 2.25 -26.07 -3.14
CA TRP A 110 1.56 -27.36 -3.17
C TRP A 110 2.13 -28.29 -2.10
N LYS A 111 1.25 -29.07 -1.47
CA LYS A 111 1.59 -30.04 -0.42
C LYS A 111 1.63 -31.45 -0.99
#